data_AF-A0A1M4MPJ7-F1
#
_entry.id   AF-A0A1M4MPJ7-F1
#
_cell.length_a   1.000
_cell.length_b   1.000
_cell.length_c   1.000
_cell.angle_alpha   90.00
_cell.angle_beta   90.00
_cell.angle_gamma   90.00
#
_symmetry.space_group_name_H-M   'P 1'
#
loop_
_entity.id
_entity.type
_entity.pdbx_description
1 polymer ?
#
loop_
_entity_poly.entity_id
_entity_poly.type
_entity_poly.pdbx_seq_one_letter_code
_entity_poly.pdbx_strand_id
1 'polypeptide(L)'
;MRMDTLSVSHLRKMDLSDRQILAVERIKVEGSITRSAYQSLTGVSEATALRDLKALVDRGILEQVGTSKKKTQYVLRKESL
;
A
#
# COMPACT_ATOMS: atom_id res chain seq x y z
N MET A 1 -22.12 7.74 -10.44
CA MET A 1 -21.18 8.19 -9.39
C MET A 1 -20.21 7.03 -9.16
N ARG A 2 -18.99 7.10 -9.69
CA ARG A 2 -17.97 6.09 -9.37
C ARG A 2 -17.58 6.36 -7.92
N MET A 3 -17.88 5.42 -7.02
CA MET A 3 -17.42 5.54 -5.64
C MET A 3 -15.90 5.46 -5.70
N ASP A 4 -15.21 6.55 -5.35
CA ASP A 4 -13.76 6.53 -5.17
C ASP A 4 -13.45 5.66 -3.94
N THR A 5 -13.38 4.33 -4.17
CA THR A 5 -13.20 3.27 -3.16
C THR A 5 -11.96 3.49 -2.29
N LEU A 6 -11.02 4.32 -2.75
CA LEU A 6 -9.77 4.63 -2.07
C LEU A 6 -9.67 6.10 -1.60
N SER A 7 -10.75 6.87 -1.51
CA SER A 7 -10.70 8.20 -0.84
C SER A 7 -10.19 8.06 0.61
N VAL A 8 -9.47 9.05 1.14
CA VAL A 8 -8.94 9.05 2.53
C VAL A 8 -10.02 8.70 3.54
N SER A 9 -11.23 9.22 3.35
CA SER A 9 -12.40 8.94 4.19
C SER A 9 -12.83 7.47 4.14
N HIS A 10 -12.72 6.80 2.99
CA HIS A 10 -12.98 5.36 2.86
C HIS A 10 -11.84 4.53 3.47
N LEU A 11 -10.58 4.92 3.25
CA LEU A 11 -9.43 4.27 3.84
C LEU A 11 -9.48 4.29 5.37
N ARG A 12 -9.91 5.40 5.98
CA ARG A 12 -10.15 5.51 7.43
C ARG A 12 -11.27 4.61 7.92
N LYS A 13 -12.36 4.46 7.16
CA LYS A 13 -13.44 3.51 7.48
C LYS A 13 -13.00 2.05 7.41
N MET A 14 -11.95 1.76 6.65
CA MET A 14 -11.33 0.44 6.60
C MET A 14 -10.31 0.20 7.72
N ASP A 15 -10.24 1.06 8.74
CA ASP A 15 -9.32 0.93 9.88
C ASP A 15 -7.85 0.81 9.43
N LEU A 16 -7.45 1.64 8.46
CA LEU A 16 -6.07 1.80 8.06
C LEU A 16 -5.37 2.82 8.94
N SER A 17 -4.14 2.50 9.35
CA SER A 17 -3.26 3.47 10.02
C SER A 17 -2.84 4.60 9.07
N ASP A 18 -2.45 5.74 9.63
CA ASP A 18 -1.96 6.88 8.83
C ASP A 18 -0.78 6.49 7.92
N ARG A 19 0.10 5.60 8.37
CA ARG A 19 1.21 5.08 7.56
C ARG A 19 0.74 4.27 6.36
N GLN A 20 -0.34 3.51 6.52
CA GLN A 20 -0.94 2.71 5.45
C GLN A 20 -1.69 3.60 4.45
N ILE A 21 -2.40 4.62 4.95
CA ILE A 21 -3.05 5.64 4.11
C ILE A 21 -2.00 6.35 3.25
N LEU A 22 -0.90 6.79 3.87
CA LEU A 22 0.20 7.46 3.17
C LEU A 22 0.83 6.58 2.08
N ALA A 23 0.96 5.26 2.32
CA ALA A 23 1.37 4.30 1.29
C ALA A 23 0.44 4.32 0.08
N VAL A 24 -0.86 4.21 0.33
CA VAL A 24 -1.88 4.16 -0.73
C VAL A 24 -1.86 5.46 -1.54
N GLU A 25 -1.74 6.62 -0.89
CA GLU A 25 -1.60 7.91 -1.58
C GLU A 25 -0.32 7.97 -2.42
N ARG A 26 0.82 7.48 -1.89
CA ARG A 26 2.07 7.48 -2.65
C ARG A 26 1.99 6.57 -3.88
N ILE A 27 1.42 5.37 -3.74
CA ILE A 27 1.26 4.42 -4.86
C ILE A 27 0.31 4.98 -5.93
N LYS A 28 -0.73 5.76 -5.56
CA LYS A 28 -1.59 6.43 -6.55
C LYS A 28 -0.81 7.41 -7.44
N VAL A 29 0.21 8.06 -6.89
CA VAL A 29 1.03 9.06 -7.60
C VAL A 29 2.18 8.39 -8.37
N GLU A 30 2.86 7.42 -7.76
CA GLU A 30 4.05 6.78 -8.34
C GLU A 30 3.76 5.48 -9.11
N GLY A 31 2.57 4.91 -8.97
CA GLY A 31 2.17 3.62 -9.52
C GLY A 31 2.63 2.41 -8.69
N SER A 32 3.71 2.51 -7.91
CA SER A 32 4.20 1.43 -7.04
C SER A 32 5.02 1.96 -5.87
N ILE A 33 5.25 1.11 -4.86
CA ILE A 33 6.21 1.40 -3.78
C ILE A 33 7.03 0.15 -3.46
N THR A 34 8.32 0.33 -3.14
CA THR A 34 9.15 -0.73 -2.56
C THR A 34 9.08 -0.68 -1.04
N ARG A 35 9.49 -1.77 -0.38
CA ARG A 35 9.64 -1.76 1.09
C ARG A 35 10.58 -0.65 1.58
N SER A 36 11.71 -0.44 0.91
CA SER A 36 12.67 0.59 1.30
C SER A 36 12.10 2.00 1.13
N ALA A 37 11.37 2.25 0.05
CA ALA A 37 10.67 3.52 -0.14
C ALA A 37 9.61 3.75 0.96
N TYR A 38 8.85 2.72 1.33
CA TYR A 38 7.90 2.80 2.44
C TYR A 38 8.58 3.12 3.78
N GLN A 39 9.71 2.45 4.06
CA GLN A 39 10.51 2.71 5.26
C GLN A 39 11.01 4.17 5.28
N SER A 40 11.54 4.68 4.18
CA SER A 40 11.96 6.09 4.09
C SER A 40 10.79 7.06 4.24
N LEU A 41 9.61 6.70 3.70
CA LEU A 41 8.40 7.52 3.77
C LEU A 41 7.83 7.62 5.19
N THR A 42 7.96 6.57 6.00
CA THR A 42 7.27 6.44 7.29
C THR A 42 8.21 6.41 8.51
N GLY A 43 9.51 6.24 8.30
CA GLY A 43 10.52 6.15 9.36
C GLY A 43 10.50 4.87 10.19
N VAL A 44 9.71 3.86 9.81
CA VAL A 44 9.55 2.64 10.60
C VAL A 44 10.65 1.60 10.35
N SER A 45 10.77 0.62 11.24
CA SER A 45 11.68 -0.53 11.02
C SER A 45 11.29 -1.34 9.78
N GLU A 46 12.25 -2.08 9.21
CA GLU A 46 11.99 -3.00 8.10
C GLU A 46 10.89 -4.02 8.42
N ALA A 47 10.89 -4.57 9.63
CA ALA A 47 9.89 -5.52 10.08
C ALA A 47 8.49 -4.90 10.16
N THR A 48 8.38 -3.65 10.61
CA THR A 48 7.11 -2.91 10.63
C THR A 48 6.65 -2.59 9.20
N ALA A 49 7.55 -2.14 8.32
CA ALA A 49 7.21 -1.88 6.91
C ALA A 49 6.67 -3.13 6.22
N LEU A 50 7.29 -4.30 6.45
CA LEU A 50 6.80 -5.58 5.93
C LEU A 50 5.41 -5.93 6.44
N ARG A 51 5.15 -5.77 7.74
CA ARG A 51 3.84 -6.03 8.34
C ARG A 51 2.77 -5.10 7.79
N ASP A 52 3.05 -3.80 7.70
CA ASP A 52 2.09 -2.80 7.23
C ASP A 52 1.73 -3.04 5.76
N LEU A 53 2.74 -3.29 4.89
CA LEU A 53 2.54 -3.61 3.48
C LEU A 53 1.83 -4.96 3.28
N LYS A 54 2.18 -5.98 4.08
CA LYS A 54 1.48 -7.27 4.05
C LYS A 54 0.02 -7.14 4.45
N ALA A 55 -0.29 -6.36 5.50
CA ALA A 55 -1.67 -6.12 5.91
C ALA A 55 -2.50 -5.45 4.80
N LEU A 56 -1.89 -4.54 4.03
CA LEU A 56 -2.54 -3.93 2.86
C LEU A 56 -2.79 -4.93 1.71
N VAL A 57 -1.88 -5.89 1.52
CA VAL A 57 -2.06 -6.99 0.55
C VAL A 57 -3.15 -7.96 1.02
N ASP A 58 -3.12 -8.36 2.30
CA ASP A 58 -4.09 -9.29 2.87
C ASP A 58 -5.52 -8.69 2.88
N ARG A 59 -5.63 -7.36 2.98
CA ARG A 59 -6.91 -6.62 2.81
C ARG A 59 -7.33 -6.46 1.34
N GLY A 60 -6.53 -6.93 0.39
CA GLY A 60 -6.82 -6.83 -1.04
C GLY A 60 -6.72 -5.41 -1.61
N ILE A 61 -6.10 -4.47 -0.89
CA ILE A 61 -5.89 -3.09 -1.35
C ILE A 61 -4.68 -3.03 -2.28
N LEU A 62 -3.62 -3.75 -1.91
CA LEU A 62 -2.39 -3.85 -2.70
C LEU A 62 -2.19 -5.25 -3.26
N GLU A 63 -1.38 -5.32 -4.30
CA GLU A 63 -0.81 -6.54 -4.84
C GLU A 63 0.72 -6.47 -4.72
N GLN A 64 1.33 -7.56 -4.29
CA GLN A 64 2.78 -7.71 -4.31
C GLN A 64 3.20 -8.24 -5.69
N VAL A 65 4.02 -7.46 -6.41
CA VAL A 65 4.53 -7.80 -7.73
C VAL A 65 6.06 -7.92 -7.73
N GLY A 66 6.59 -8.82 -8.55
CA GLY A 66 8.03 -9.04 -8.72
C GLY A 66 8.48 -10.45 -8.33
N THR A 67 9.49 -10.96 -9.04
CA THR A 67 9.95 -12.35 -8.96
C THR A 67 11.02 -12.62 -7.90
N SER A 68 11.53 -11.59 -7.23
CA SER A 68 12.62 -11.70 -6.23
C SER A 68 12.49 -10.63 -5.17
N LYS A 69 12.98 -10.90 -3.94
CA LYS A 69 13.01 -9.96 -2.80
C LYS A 69 13.56 -8.57 -3.15
N LYS A 70 14.56 -8.48 -4.07
CA LYS A 70 15.15 -7.20 -4.49
C LYS A 70 14.31 -6.44 -5.52
N LYS A 71 13.38 -7.13 -6.19
CA LYS A 71 12.48 -6.58 -7.21
C LYS A 71 11.04 -6.51 -6.72
N THR A 72 10.78 -6.83 -5.45
CA THR A 72 9.44 -6.77 -4.87
C THR A 72 8.96 -5.33 -4.79
N GLN A 73 7.86 -5.07 -5.48
CA GLN A 73 7.11 -3.82 -5.44
C GLN A 73 5.68 -4.10 -5.03
N TYR A 74 5.00 -3.09 -4.52
CA TYR A 74 3.59 -3.15 -4.17
C TYR A 74 2.83 -2.13 -5.01
N VAL A 75 1.77 -2.58 -5.66
CA VAL A 75 0.93 -1.78 -6.55
C VAL A 75 -0.51 -1.80 -6.05
N LEU A 76 -1.34 -0.85 -6.46
CA LEU A 76 -2.78 -0.93 -6.18
C LEU A 76 -3.35 -2.16 -6.89
N ARG A 77 -4.10 -2.98 -6.15
CA ARG A 77 -4.84 -4.08 -6.77
C ARG A 77 -5.88 -3.47 -7.70
N LYS A 78 -5.85 -3.84 -8.98
CA LYS A 78 -6.94 -3.50 -9.89
C LYS A 78 -8.17 -4.31 -9.47
N GLU A 79 -9.31 -3.64 -9.23
CA GLU A 79 -10.57 -4.36 -9.13
C GLU A 79 -10.75 -5.13 -10.44
N SER A 80 -10.81 -6.46 -10.37
CA SER A 80 -11.30 -7.26 -11.48
C SER A 80 -12.76 -6.88 -11.69
N LEU A 81 -13.03 -6.19 -12.80
CA LEU A 81 -14.36 -6.06 -13.38
C LEU A 81 -15.00 -7.43 -13.60
#